data_AF-A0A1A7WKF5-F1
#
_entry.id   AF-A0A1A7WKF5-F1
#
_cell.length_a   1.000
_cell.length_b   1.000
_cell.length_c   1.000
_cell.angle_alpha   90.00
_cell.angle_beta   90.00
_cell.angle_gamma   90.00
#
_symmetry.space_group_name_H-M   'P 1'
#
loop_
_entity.id
_entity.type
_entity.pdbx_description
1 polymer ?
#
loop_
_entity_poly.entity_id
_entity_poly.type
_entity_poly.pdbx_seq_one_letter_code
_entity_poly.pdbx_strand_id
1 'polypeptide(L)'
;CSARTTLAGLDYNYHLHRGERTNANGSHQYSRNVNKRSKMWLLHTIKNPKTYKYIPDLQIAIRHSRMLARGMAEKQPLAPDDPQTLRLLSVAPPQQYKN
;
A
#
# COMPACT_ATOMS: atom_id res chain seq x y z
N CYS A 1 12.71 4.68 -0.32
CA CYS A 1 12.68 4.09 1.03
C CYS A 1 11.80 4.87 2.03
N SER A 2 11.89 6.20 2.12
CA SER A 2 11.13 7.02 3.11
C SER A 2 9.60 6.84 3.11
N ALA A 3 8.93 6.93 1.94
CA ALA A 3 7.47 6.81 1.87
C ALA A 3 6.91 5.47 2.39
N ARG A 4 7.67 4.37 2.20
CA ARG A 4 7.29 3.04 2.71
C ARG A 4 7.37 3.00 4.22
N THR A 5 8.39 3.60 4.82
CA THR A 5 8.56 3.71 6.27
C THR A 5 7.45 4.53 6.91
N THR A 6 7.09 5.67 6.32
CA THR A 6 5.98 6.51 6.81
C THR A 6 4.65 5.75 6.77
N LEU A 7 4.36 5.06 5.66
CA LEU A 7 3.15 4.25 5.54
C LEU A 7 3.11 3.11 6.56
N ALA A 8 4.25 2.46 6.83
CA ALA A 8 4.35 1.43 7.86
C ALA A 8 4.09 1.98 9.27
N GLY A 9 4.58 3.19 9.57
CA GLY A 9 4.29 3.88 10.84
C GLY A 9 2.80 4.20 10.99
N LEU A 10 2.16 4.70 9.94
CA LEU A 10 0.71 4.94 9.92
C LEU A 10 -0.09 3.64 10.07
N ASP A 11 0.29 2.56 9.37
CA ASP A 11 -0.34 1.24 9.52
C ASP A 11 -0.21 0.73 10.95
N TYR A 12 0.97 0.88 11.57
CA TYR A 12 1.18 0.47 12.94
C TYR A 12 0.28 1.24 13.91
N ASN A 13 0.27 2.57 13.82
CA ASN A 13 -0.49 3.44 14.73
C ASN A 13 -1.99 3.18 14.63
N TYR A 14 -2.54 3.08 13.41
CA TYR A 14 -3.96 2.81 13.20
C TYR A 14 -4.41 1.49 13.82
N HIS A 15 -3.47 0.57 14.04
CA HIS A 15 -3.73 -0.79 14.41
C HIS A 15 -3.21 -1.21 15.79
N LEU A 16 -2.55 -0.30 16.50
CA LEU A 16 -1.92 -0.54 17.81
C LEU A 16 -2.96 -1.02 18.83
N HIS A 17 -4.09 -0.31 18.88
CA HIS A 17 -5.17 -0.53 19.86
C HIS A 17 -6.32 -1.37 19.30
N ARG A 18 -6.03 -2.30 18.40
CA ARG A 18 -7.04 -3.27 17.97
C ARG A 18 -7.61 -4.03 19.17
N GLY A 19 -8.93 -3.95 19.30
CA GLY A 19 -9.69 -4.75 20.25
C GLY A 19 -9.57 -6.25 19.98
N GLU A 20 -9.89 -7.01 21.00
CA GLU A 20 -9.95 -8.47 20.95
C GLU A 20 -11.22 -8.92 20.22
N ARG A 21 -11.12 -10.08 19.55
CA ARG A 21 -12.23 -10.68 18.85
C ARG A 21 -13.09 -11.47 19.83
N THR A 22 -14.38 -11.23 19.79
CA THR A 22 -15.37 -11.92 20.63
C THR A 22 -16.29 -12.80 19.80
N ASN A 23 -16.83 -13.82 20.44
CA ASN A 23 -17.89 -14.67 19.92
C ASN A 23 -19.26 -13.98 20.08
N ALA A 24 -20.30 -14.56 19.49
CA ALA A 24 -21.67 -14.03 19.58
C ALA A 24 -22.19 -13.94 21.04
N ASN A 25 -21.69 -14.78 21.93
CA ASN A 25 -22.01 -14.77 23.36
C ASN A 25 -21.14 -13.80 24.19
N GLY A 26 -20.27 -13.01 23.54
CA GLY A 26 -19.38 -12.06 24.21
C GLY A 26 -18.06 -12.64 24.73
N SER A 27 -17.85 -13.97 24.66
CA SER A 27 -16.58 -14.55 25.11
C SER A 27 -15.43 -14.27 24.15
N HIS A 28 -14.22 -14.15 24.66
CA HIS A 28 -13.03 -13.92 23.84
C HIS A 28 -12.67 -15.15 22.98
N GLN A 29 -12.17 -14.89 21.77
CA GLN A 29 -11.59 -15.92 20.92
C GLN A 29 -10.10 -16.08 21.21
N TYR A 30 -9.66 -17.32 21.35
CA TYR A 30 -8.27 -17.63 21.64
C TYR A 30 -7.65 -18.47 20.53
N SER A 31 -6.35 -18.29 20.33
CA SER A 31 -5.50 -19.15 19.51
C SER A 31 -4.37 -19.71 20.37
N ARG A 32 -3.81 -20.83 19.92
CA ARG A 32 -2.79 -21.57 20.66
C ARG A 32 -1.55 -21.72 19.80
N ASN A 33 -0.39 -21.43 20.37
CA ASN A 33 0.91 -21.63 19.73
C ASN A 33 1.82 -22.47 20.62
N VAL A 34 2.62 -23.35 20.00
CA VAL A 34 3.65 -24.11 20.73
C VAL A 34 4.90 -23.24 20.85
N ASN A 35 5.37 -23.06 22.08
CA ASN A 35 6.71 -22.55 22.31
C ASN A 35 7.72 -23.65 21.98
N LYS A 36 8.50 -23.46 20.90
CA LYS A 36 9.45 -24.48 20.43
C LYS A 36 10.54 -24.81 21.44
N ARG A 37 10.91 -23.86 22.31
CA ARG A 37 11.95 -24.00 23.34
C ARG A 37 11.44 -24.76 24.55
N SER A 38 10.32 -24.33 25.14
CA SER A 38 9.76 -24.97 26.35
C SER A 38 8.87 -26.16 26.06
N LYS A 39 8.50 -26.40 24.78
CA LYS A 39 7.53 -27.42 24.34
C LYS A 39 6.14 -27.27 24.96
N MET A 40 5.84 -26.10 25.52
CA MET A 40 4.54 -25.80 26.12
C MET A 40 3.62 -25.09 25.13
N TRP A 41 2.32 -25.25 25.35
CA TRP A 41 1.30 -24.48 24.66
C TRP A 41 1.08 -23.13 25.34
N LEU A 42 1.09 -22.05 24.57
CA LEU A 42 0.69 -20.72 24.99
C LEU A 42 -0.67 -20.38 24.37
N LEU A 43 -1.58 -19.87 25.20
CA LEU A 43 -2.87 -19.36 24.78
C LEU A 43 -2.78 -17.83 24.64
N HIS A 44 -3.32 -17.28 23.56
CA HIS A 44 -3.37 -15.84 23.35
C HIS A 44 -4.70 -15.41 22.73
N THR A 45 -5.17 -14.22 23.08
CA THR A 45 -6.40 -13.68 22.53
C THR A 45 -6.20 -13.24 21.08
N ILE A 46 -7.16 -13.58 20.22
CA ILE A 46 -7.16 -13.17 18.82
C ILE A 46 -7.66 -11.72 18.75
N LYS A 47 -6.90 -10.85 18.08
CA LYS A 47 -7.33 -9.47 17.82
C LYS A 47 -8.24 -9.39 16.60
N ASN A 48 -9.04 -8.33 16.53
CA ASN A 48 -9.85 -8.03 15.34
C ASN A 48 -8.98 -7.92 14.08
N PRO A 49 -9.51 -8.31 12.91
CA PRO A 49 -8.76 -8.32 11.65
C PRO A 49 -8.26 -6.91 11.25
N LYS A 50 -7.25 -6.86 10.38
CA LYS A 50 -6.82 -5.59 9.79
C LYS A 50 -7.91 -4.98 8.93
N THR A 51 -8.09 -3.67 9.08
CA THR A 51 -9.00 -2.89 8.24
C THR A 51 -8.23 -1.73 7.66
N TYR A 52 -8.42 -1.50 6.37
CA TYR A 52 -7.67 -0.49 5.63
C TYR A 52 -8.56 0.68 5.23
N LYS A 53 -9.56 0.98 6.08
CA LYS A 53 -10.59 2.01 5.82
C LYS A 53 -10.00 3.43 5.74
N TYR A 54 -8.80 3.64 6.29
CA TYR A 54 -8.09 4.92 6.26
C TYR A 54 -7.35 5.17 4.92
N ILE A 55 -7.21 4.17 4.04
CA ILE A 55 -6.50 4.35 2.76
C ILE A 55 -7.18 5.41 1.87
N PRO A 56 -8.51 5.40 1.68
CA PRO A 56 -9.20 6.46 0.93
C PRO A 56 -8.94 7.85 1.51
N ASP A 57 -8.97 8.00 2.84
CA ASP A 57 -8.71 9.28 3.50
C ASP A 57 -7.28 9.77 3.22
N LEU A 58 -6.30 8.86 3.26
CA LEU A 58 -4.92 9.18 2.87
C LEU A 58 -4.83 9.62 1.40
N GLN A 59 -5.55 8.96 0.49
CA GLN A 59 -5.55 9.33 -0.93
C GLN A 59 -6.17 10.71 -1.16
N ILE A 60 -7.27 11.01 -0.46
CA ILE A 60 -7.92 12.33 -0.48
C ILE A 60 -6.96 13.39 0.04
N ALA A 61 -6.33 13.17 1.20
CA ALA A 61 -5.35 14.09 1.77
C ALA A 61 -4.18 14.35 0.80
N ILE A 62 -3.63 13.32 0.17
CA ILE A 62 -2.56 13.46 -0.83
C ILE A 62 -3.04 14.30 -2.03
N ARG A 63 -4.27 14.07 -2.50
CA ARG A 63 -4.86 14.86 -3.60
C ARG A 63 -4.96 16.34 -3.21
N HIS A 64 -5.50 16.64 -2.04
CA HIS A 64 -5.62 18.02 -1.56
C HIS A 64 -4.25 18.69 -1.40
N SER A 65 -3.29 18.02 -0.78
CA SER A 65 -1.93 18.54 -0.62
C SER A 65 -1.27 18.89 -1.97
N ARG A 66 -1.50 18.07 -3.00
CA ARG A 66 -1.01 18.34 -4.36
C ARG A 66 -1.73 19.53 -5.03
N MET A 67 -3.02 19.71 -4.80
CA MET A 67 -3.77 20.85 -5.35
C MET A 67 -3.36 22.18 -4.69
N LEU A 68 -3.04 22.14 -3.40
CA LEU A 68 -2.61 23.30 -2.62
C LEU A 68 -1.13 23.66 -2.86
N ALA A 69 -0.29 22.67 -3.16
CA ALA A 69 1.08 22.90 -3.63
C ALA A 69 1.04 23.58 -5.00
N ARG A 70 1.07 24.92 -5.03
CA ARG A 70 1.19 25.70 -6.27
C ARG A 70 2.51 25.36 -6.96
N GLY A 71 2.42 24.61 -8.05
CA GLY A 71 3.54 24.26 -8.93
C GLY A 71 3.23 22.93 -9.60
N MET A 72 3.19 22.91 -10.93
CA MET A 72 3.09 21.65 -11.68
C MET A 72 4.13 20.67 -11.14
N ALA A 73 3.77 19.39 -11.05
CA ALA A 73 4.74 18.35 -10.76
C ALA A 73 5.99 18.62 -11.60
N GLU A 74 7.16 18.78 -10.96
CA GLU A 74 8.41 18.68 -11.71
C GLU A 74 8.27 17.40 -12.52
N LYS A 75 8.37 17.52 -13.85
CA LYS A 75 8.45 16.34 -14.71
C LYS A 75 9.67 15.59 -14.19
N GLN A 76 9.43 14.53 -13.43
CA GLN A 76 10.50 13.63 -13.07
C GLN A 76 11.04 13.15 -14.42
N PRO A 77 12.30 13.46 -14.77
CA PRO A 77 12.83 13.03 -16.04
C PRO A 77 12.69 11.51 -16.08
N LEU A 78 12.09 10.98 -17.15
CA LEU A 78 12.09 9.54 -17.38
C LEU A 78 13.54 9.07 -17.28
N ALA A 79 13.76 7.94 -16.62
CA ALA A 79 15.08 7.33 -16.59
C ALA A 79 15.53 7.10 -18.05
N PRO A 80 16.82 7.28 -18.38
CA PRO A 80 17.33 7.07 -19.74
C PRO A 80 17.02 5.67 -20.29
N ASP A 81 16.83 4.70 -19.39
CA ASP A 81 16.51 3.30 -19.72
C ASP A 81 15.02 2.94 -19.59
N ASP A 82 14.12 3.93 -19.42
CA ASP A 82 12.69 3.65 -19.31
C ASP A 82 12.16 3.15 -20.67
N PRO A 83 11.52 1.96 -20.75
CA PRO A 83 10.97 1.43 -22.00
C PRO A 83 9.90 2.32 -22.64
N GLN A 84 9.29 3.25 -21.87
CA GLN A 84 8.37 4.25 -22.41
C GLN A 84 9.06 5.24 -23.36
N THR A 85 10.39 5.40 -23.25
CA THR A 85 11.22 6.28 -24.10
C THR A 85 11.44 5.69 -25.50
N LEU A 86 11.28 4.37 -25.66
CA LEU A 86 11.51 3.66 -26.91
C LEU A 86 10.34 3.75 -27.91
N ARG A 87 9.24 4.44 -27.55
CA ARG A 87 7.96 4.43 -28.29
C ARG A 87 7.92 5.40 -29.50
N LEU A 88 9.03 5.60 -30.20
CA LEU A 88 9.13 6.48 -31.38
C LEU A 88 9.77 5.81 -32.62
N LEU A 89 9.70 4.49 -32.73
CA LEU A 89 10.12 3.77 -33.94
C LEU A 89 8.94 2.99 -34.54
N SER A 90 8.00 3.69 -35.19
CA SER A 90 7.17 3.14 -36.29
C SER A 90 6.08 4.13 -36.68
N VAL A 91 6.31 4.93 -37.71
CA VAL A 91 5.46 5.03 -38.91
C VAL A 91 6.37 5.53 -40.03
N ALA A 92 6.90 4.63 -40.85
CA ALA A 92 7.39 5.05 -42.17
C ALA A 92 6.14 5.40 -43.03
N PRO A 93 6.11 6.53 -43.74
CA PRO A 93 4.99 6.84 -44.61
C PRO A 93 4.91 5.82 -45.76
N PRO A 94 3.70 5.43 -46.21
CA PRO A 94 3.54 4.46 -47.30
C PRO A 94 4.15 5.01 -48.60
N GLN A 95 5.04 4.23 -49.21
CA GLN A 95 5.63 4.51 -50.52
C GLN A 95 4.51 4.46 -51.58
N GLN A 96 4.23 5.60 -52.21
CA GLN A 96 3.30 5.68 -53.33
C GLN A 96 3.97 5.09 -54.58
N TYR A 97 3.48 3.97 -55.08
CA TYR A 97 3.88 3.45 -56.39
C TYR A 97 3.23 4.31 -57.49
N LYS A 98 4.05 4.86 -58.39
CA LYS A 98 3.60 5.55 -59.61
C LYS A 98 3.42 4.51 -60.71
N ASN A 99 2.26 4.52 -61.36
CA ASN A 99 1.96 3.82 -62.61
C ASN A 99 2.75 4.41 -63.77
#